data_AF-A0A5B1BDV9-F1
#
_entry.id   AF-A0A5B1BDV9-F1
#
_cell.length_a   1.000
_cell.length_b   1.000
_cell.length_c   1.000
_cell.angle_alpha   90.00
_cell.angle_beta   90.00
_cell.angle_gamma   90.00
#
_symmetry.space_group_name_H-M   'P 1'
#
loop_
_entity.id
_entity.type
_entity.pdbx_description
1 polymer ?
#
loop_
_entity_poly.entity_id
_entity_poly.type
_entity_poly.pdbx_seq_one_letter_code
_entity_poly.pdbx_strand_id
1 'polypeptide(L)' 'MKLKKVGSILLIVIGALALIIELGSSQKNYYIQSTGIICLMLGLFLVNSGLSSRTAQEEDMYQTDVEEEE' A
#
# COMPACT_ATOMS: atom_id res chain seq x y z
N MET A 1 7.56 7.75 10.24
CA MET A 1 7.03 6.41 9.87
C MET A 1 5.50 6.29 9.74
N LYS A 2 4.65 7.16 10.33
CA LYS A 2 3.18 6.96 10.29
C LYS A 2 2.47 7.49 9.03
N LEU A 3 2.98 8.57 8.42
CA LEU A 3 2.35 9.23 7.25
C LEU A 3 2.31 8.35 5.99
N LYS A 4 3.38 7.58 5.73
CA LYS A 4 3.46 6.70 4.55
C LYS A 4 2.41 5.58 4.60
N LYS A 5 2.13 5.05 5.80
CA LYS A 5 1.11 4.00 6.00
C LYS A 5 -0.32 4.52 5.79
N VAL A 6 -0.58 5.75 6.24
CA VAL A 6 -1.87 6.42 6.07
C VAL A 6 -2.13 6.73 4.59
N GLY A 7 -1.09 7.15 3.85
CA GLY A 7 -1.18 7.41 2.42
C GLY A 7 -1.63 6.20 1.60
N SER A 8 -1.06 5.01 1.87
CA SER A 8 -1.42 3.79 1.15
C SER A 8 -2.87 3.36 1.42
N ILE A 9 -3.34 3.49 2.67
CA ILE A 9 -4.72 3.17 3.05
C ILE A 9 -5.72 4.12 2.36
N LEU A 10 -5.41 5.42 2.33
CA LEU A 10 -6.22 6.41 1.59
C LEU A 10 -6.33 6.05 0.11
N LEU A 11 -5.24 5.61 -0.50
CA LEU A 11 -5.19 5.24 -1.92
C LEU A 11 -6.09 4.02 -2.21
N ILE A 12 -6.12 3.04 -1.32
CA ILE A 12 -7.01 1.88 -1.39
C ILE A 12 -8.48 2.32 -1.27
N VAL A 13 -8.80 3.18 -0.29
CA VAL A 13 -10.18 3.66 -0.06
C VAL A 13 -10.70 4.43 -1.28
N ILE A 14 -9.88 5.30 -1.87
CA ILE A 14 -10.25 6.06 -3.07
C ILE A 14 -10.48 5.13 -4.27
N GLY A 15 -9.60 4.14 -4.48
CA GLY A 15 -9.76 3.16 -5.55
C GLY A 15 -11.03 2.32 -5.40
N ALA A 16 -11.35 1.89 -4.18
CA ALA A 16 -12.58 1.16 -3.86
C ALA A 16 -13.84 2.01 -4.11
N LEU A 17 -13.85 3.27 -3.67
CA LEU A 17 -14.96 4.19 -3.90
C LEU A 17 -15.20 4.45 -5.40
N ALA A 18 -14.12 4.64 -6.17
CA ALA A 18 -14.22 4.80 -7.63
C ALA A 18 -14.90 3.60 -8.30
N LEU A 19 -14.57 2.38 -7.87
CA LEU A 19 -15.22 1.16 -8.37
C LEU A 19 -16.68 1.03 -7.93
N ILE A 20 -17.00 1.37 -6.68
CA ILE A 20 -18.38 1.31 -6.16
C ILE A 20 -19.28 2.31 -6.90
N ILE A 21 -18.79 3.53 -7.13
CA ILE A 21 -19.52 4.57 -7.87
C ILE A 21 -19.76 4.12 -9.31
N GLU A 22 -18.75 3.54 -9.95
CA GLU A 22 -18.89 2.96 -11.28
C GLU A 22 -19.95 1.85 -11.28
N LEU A 23 -19.88 0.92 -10.31
CA LEU A 23 -20.77 -0.23 -10.26
C LEU A 23 -22.26 0.17 -10.18
N GLY A 24 -22.57 1.28 -9.50
CA GLY A 24 -23.90 1.86 -9.42
C GLY A 24 -24.29 2.76 -10.59
N SER A 25 -23.37 3.07 -11.50
CA SER A 25 -23.63 3.89 -12.68
C SER A 25 -24.34 3.08 -13.77
N SER A 26 -25.38 3.66 -14.37
CA SER A 26 -26.02 3.10 -15.57
C SER A 26 -25.19 3.29 -16.84
N GLN A 27 -24.24 4.22 -16.83
CA GLN A 27 -23.28 4.41 -17.92
C GLN A 27 -21.93 3.86 -17.51
N LYS A 28 -21.55 2.74 -18.14
CA LYS A 28 -20.30 2.05 -17.85
C LYS A 28 -19.11 2.88 -18.34
N ASN A 29 -18.28 3.36 -17.42
CA ASN A 29 -17.04 4.05 -17.74
C ASN A 29 -15.83 3.19 -17.36
N TYR A 30 -15.37 2.39 -18.33
CA TYR A 30 -14.24 1.48 -18.19
C TYR A 30 -12.92 2.19 -17.87
N TYR A 31 -12.76 3.47 -18.21
CA TYR A 31 -11.57 4.24 -17.84
C TYR A 31 -11.53 4.49 -16.32
N ILE A 32 -12.66 4.86 -15.73
CA ILE A 32 -12.78 5.03 -14.28
C ILE A 32 -12.61 3.69 -13.56
N GLN A 33 -13.19 2.62 -14.13
CA GLN A 33 -13.03 1.27 -13.58
C GLN A 33 -11.56 0.83 -13.57
N SER A 34 -10.87 0.97 -14.70
CA SER A 34 -9.45 0.57 -14.83
C SER A 34 -8.56 1.39 -13.89
N THR A 35 -8.82 2.69 -13.79
CA THR A 35 -8.10 3.58 -12.86
C THR A 35 -8.31 3.16 -11.41
N GLY A 36 -9.54 2.79 -11.03
CA GLY A 36 -9.86 2.27 -9.69
C GLY A 36 -9.09 0.99 -9.36
N ILE A 37 -8.98 0.05 -10.30
CA ILE A 37 -8.21 -1.20 -10.13
C ILE A 37 -6.71 -0.90 -9.97
N ILE A 38 -6.15 -0.01 -10.80
CA ILE A 38 -4.73 0.37 -10.72
C ILE A 38 -4.42 1.02 -9.37
N CYS A 39 -5.27 1.94 -8.89
CA CYS A 39 -5.14 2.54 -7.56
C CYS A 39 -5.17 1.48 -6.45
N LEU A 40 -6.10 0.51 -6.51
CA LEU A 40 -6.16 -0.57 -5.52
C LEU A 40 -4.88 -1.40 -5.50
N MET A 41 -4.39 -1.81 -6.67
CA MET A 41 -3.16 -2.61 -6.79
C MET A 41 -1.93 -1.86 -6.30
N LEU A 42 -1.79 -0.58 -6.64
CA LEU A 42 -0.71 0.27 -6.15
C LEU A 42 -0.80 0.50 -4.63
N GLY A 43 -2.00 0.74 -4.12
CA GLY A 43 -2.24 0.88 -2.68
C GLY A 43 -1.84 -0.39 -1.92
N LEU A 44 -2.26 -1.56 -2.40
CA LEU A 44 -1.88 -2.85 -1.82
C LEU A 44 -0.36 -3.08 -1.89
N PHE A 45 0.25 -2.80 -3.04
CA PHE A 45 1.68 -2.94 -3.26
C PHE A 45 2.49 -2.07 -2.28
N LEU A 46 2.06 -0.83 -2.05
CA LEU A 46 2.71 0.08 -1.10
C LEU A 46 2.55 -0.37 0.34
N VAL A 47 1.39 -0.93 0.72
CA VAL A 47 1.19 -1.54 2.04
C VAL A 47 2.13 -2.74 2.22
N ASN A 48 2.21 -3.63 1.22
CA ASN A 48 3.02 -4.85 1.28
C ASN A 48 4.53 -4.55 1.26
N SER A 49 4.98 -3.62 0.41
CA SER A 49 6.39 -3.20 0.35
C SER A 49 6.84 -2.52 1.64
N GLY A 50 5.95 -1.73 2.26
CA GLY A 50 6.22 -1.12 3.56
C GLY A 50 6.24 -2.10 4.73
N LEU A 51 5.67 -3.31 4.58
CA LEU A 51 5.79 -4.40 5.56
C LEU A 51 7.14 -5.12 5.40
N SER A 52 7.57 -5.37 4.16
CA SER A 52 8.86 -6.03 3.86
C SER A 52 10.07 -5.20 4.32
N SER A 53 10.05 -3.87 4.16
CA SER A 53 11.14 -3.01 4.65
C SER A 53 11.22 -2.94 6.18
N ARG A 54 10.16 -3.33 6.90
CA ARG A 54 10.13 -3.27 8.36
C ARG A 54 10.80 -4.49 8.99
N THR A 55 10.78 -5.64 8.33
CA THR A 55 11.53 -6.84 8.72
C THR A 55 13.03 -6.66 8.51
N ALA A 56 13.44 -6.09 7.37
CA ALA A 56 14.86 -5.81 7.10
C ALA A 56 15.48 -4.83 8.13
N GLN A 57 14.70 -3.88 8.64
CA GLN A 57 15.18 -2.92 9.64
C GLN A 57 15.27 -3.50 11.06
N GLU A 58 14.53 -4.56 11.36
CA GLU A 58 14.69 -5.30 12.63
C GLU A 58 15.91 -6.22 12.58
N GLU A 59 16.20 -6.85 11.43
CA GLU A 59 17.39 -7.71 11.27
C GLU A 59 18.73 -6.95 11.42
N ASP A 60 18.84 -5.72 10.90
CA ASP A 60 20.02 -4.86 11.09
C ASP A 60 20.26 -4.46 12.56
N MET A 61 19.19 -4.39 13.37
CA MET A 61 19.29 -3.98 14.78
C MET A 61 19.82 -5.10 15.68
N TYR A 62 19.59 -6.37 15.32
CA TYR A 62 20.11 -7.52 16.07
C TYR A 62 21.51 -7.96 15.62
N GLN A 63 21.98 -7.50 14.47
CA GLN A 63 23.29 -7.89 13.94
C GLN A 63 24.44 -6.98 14.43
N THR A 64 24.14 -5.77 14.93
CA THR A 64 25.15 -4.85 15.45
C THR A 64 25.63 -5.23 16.86
N ASP A 65 24.80 -5.89 17.67
CA ASP A 65 25.13 -6.21 19.07
C ASP A 65 26.10 -7.40 19.24
N VAL A 66 26.44 -8.12 18.16
CA VAL A 66 27.27 -9.34 18.24
C VAL A 66 28.74 -9.09 17.86
N GLU A 67 29.07 -7.96 17.22
CA GLU A 67 30.45 -7.63 16.82
C GLU A 67 31.22 -6.78 17.85
N GLU A 68 30.60 -6.32 18.95
CA GLU A 68 31.29 -5.55 20.01
C GLU A 68 31.81 -6.41 21.21
N GLU A 69 31.72 -7.75 21.14
CA GLU A 69 32.23 -8.68 22.18
C GLU A 69 33.46 -9.54 21.76
N GLU A 70 34.31 -9.08 20.82
CA GLU A 70 35.65 -9.68 20.59
C GLU A 70 36.83 -8.72 20.85
#